data_AF-A0A955SVX9-F1
#
_entry.id   AF-A0A955SVX9-F1
#
_cell.length_a   1.000
_cell.length_b   1.000
_cell.length_c   1.000
_cell.angle_alpha   90.00
_cell.angle_beta   90.00
_cell.angle_gamma   90.00
#
_symmetry.space_group_name_H-M   'P 1'
#
loop_
_entity.id
_entity.type
_entity.pdbx_description
1 polymer ?
#
loop_
_entity_poly.entity_id
_entity_poly.type
_entity_poly.pdbx_seq_one_letter_code
_entity_poly.pdbx_strand_id
1 'polypeptide(L)'
;MFDQSTRSLRSILDHPWVRGLCLVLVLYPLLKFGFVQPWADGYVGFDFEIFYQAALDLREGKSPYSDTVFHGDSPPSPDEVAGVYVCPAFFARLLIPLTGLTPLLAKLVFVALTYGVVLGLLAPSPQSALEGMGSKEPFWLPVFIPLCFLFSWGPLIENLRFGQSNLLTLALFCIAWRVSQSKSLAPRSRGLLAGVLLGMASMIKLTPFLILPFLVISLEWFALAGVAIGVILAVLLSGWHLTWEFFTQILPVVSTLESSSRGIDLGSILERRFPVPVSGWLVGLFYL
;
A
#
# COMPACT_ATOMS: atom_id res chain seq x y z
N MET A 1 -22.49 -37.69 3.71
CA MET A 1 -21.14 -38.27 3.56
C MET A 1 -19.99 -37.24 3.73
N PHE A 2 -20.25 -35.91 3.70
CA PHE A 2 -19.22 -34.86 3.92
C PHE A 2 -18.90 -34.50 5.40
N ASP A 3 -19.57 -35.10 6.38
CA ASP A 3 -19.47 -34.72 7.81
C ASP A 3 -18.23 -35.33 8.51
N GLN A 4 -17.72 -36.48 8.06
CA GLN A 4 -16.55 -37.10 8.71
C GLN A 4 -15.21 -36.45 8.30
N SER A 5 -15.04 -36.01 7.04
CA SER A 5 -13.79 -35.37 6.60
C SER A 5 -13.59 -33.98 7.21
N THR A 6 -14.68 -33.24 7.40
CA THR A 6 -14.66 -31.89 8.00
C THR A 6 -14.36 -31.94 9.50
N ARG A 7 -14.76 -32.98 10.22
CA ARG A 7 -14.39 -33.18 11.65
C ARG A 7 -12.92 -33.52 11.84
N SER A 8 -12.33 -34.34 10.95
CA SER A 8 -10.91 -34.70 10.98
C SER A 8 -9.97 -33.49 10.77
N LEU A 9 -10.29 -32.64 9.79
CA LEU A 9 -9.52 -31.42 9.54
C LEU A 9 -9.60 -30.44 10.72
N ARG A 10 -10.75 -30.32 11.38
CA ARG A 10 -10.91 -29.46 12.56
C ARG A 10 -10.04 -29.89 13.72
N SER A 11 -9.99 -31.18 14.05
CA SER A 11 -9.18 -31.65 15.18
C SER A 11 -7.69 -31.42 14.96
N ILE A 12 -7.24 -31.48 13.71
CA ILE A 12 -5.85 -31.17 13.34
C ILE A 12 -5.61 -29.67 13.50
N LEU A 13 -6.49 -28.85 12.93
CA LEU A 13 -6.38 -27.40 12.95
C LEU A 13 -6.44 -26.83 14.38
N ASP A 14 -7.27 -27.37 15.28
CA ASP A 14 -7.35 -26.91 16.68
C ASP A 14 -6.18 -27.29 17.59
N HIS A 15 -5.23 -28.06 17.08
CA HIS A 15 -4.12 -28.51 17.89
C HIS A 15 -3.19 -27.34 18.30
N PRO A 16 -2.76 -27.26 19.57
CA PRO A 16 -1.83 -26.23 20.05
C PRO A 16 -0.57 -26.01 19.20
N TRP A 17 -0.01 -27.06 18.59
CA TRP A 17 1.17 -26.92 17.73
C TRP A 17 0.84 -26.24 16.39
N VAL A 18 -0.36 -26.46 15.83
CA VAL A 18 -0.79 -25.74 14.61
C VAL A 18 -0.95 -24.26 14.92
N ARG A 19 -1.52 -23.92 16.08
CA ARG A 19 -1.62 -22.52 16.54
C ARG A 19 -0.25 -21.87 16.71
N GLY A 20 0.67 -22.59 17.35
CA GLY A 20 2.07 -22.15 17.48
C GLY A 20 2.73 -21.94 16.12
N LEU A 21 2.56 -22.88 15.19
CA LEU A 21 3.09 -22.79 13.84
C LEU A 21 2.52 -21.59 13.06
N CYS A 22 1.20 -21.38 13.12
CA CYS A 22 0.56 -20.24 12.47
C CYS A 22 1.03 -18.90 13.06
N LEU A 23 1.19 -18.80 14.38
CA LEU A 23 1.79 -17.62 15.02
C LEU A 23 3.22 -17.38 14.54
N VAL A 24 4.04 -18.43 14.45
CA VAL A 24 5.40 -18.33 13.93
C VAL A 24 5.39 -17.88 12.47
N LEU A 25 4.52 -18.44 11.62
CA LEU A 25 4.45 -18.06 10.20
C LEU A 25 4.02 -16.60 9.98
N VAL A 26 3.18 -16.05 10.86
CA VAL A 26 2.79 -14.65 10.82
C VAL A 26 3.87 -13.75 11.40
N LEU A 27 4.42 -14.08 12.58
CA LEU A 27 5.39 -13.23 13.26
C LEU A 27 6.80 -13.30 12.66
N TYR A 28 7.17 -14.41 12.03
CA TYR A 28 8.51 -14.60 11.48
C TYR A 28 8.88 -13.57 10.41
N PRO A 29 8.05 -13.28 9.39
CA PRO A 29 8.35 -12.22 8.43
C PRO A 29 8.49 -10.85 9.10
N LEU A 30 7.65 -10.53 10.10
CA LEU A 30 7.74 -9.28 10.85
C LEU A 30 9.09 -9.18 11.58
N LEU A 31 9.47 -10.23 12.30
CA LEU A 31 10.72 -10.27 13.06
C LEU A 31 11.93 -10.27 12.12
N LYS A 32 11.91 -11.08 11.06
CA LYS A 32 13.02 -11.18 10.12
C LYS A 32 13.20 -9.91 9.30
N PHE A 33 12.16 -9.47 8.60
CA PHE A 33 12.25 -8.36 7.64
C PHE A 33 12.08 -6.99 8.29
N GLY A 34 11.32 -6.92 9.39
CA GLY A 34 11.16 -5.68 10.17
C GLY A 34 12.33 -5.42 11.13
N PHE A 35 12.86 -6.45 11.80
CA PHE A 35 13.85 -6.26 12.87
C PHE A 35 15.26 -6.79 12.54
N VAL A 36 15.39 -8.04 12.08
CA VAL A 36 16.71 -8.69 11.96
C VAL A 36 17.47 -8.23 10.72
N GLN A 37 16.81 -8.20 9.57
CA GLN A 37 17.45 -7.95 8.29
C GLN A 37 17.91 -6.49 8.10
N PRO A 38 17.15 -5.46 8.51
CA PRO A 38 17.64 -4.08 8.45
C PRO A 38 18.90 -3.84 9.28
N TRP A 39 19.10 -4.61 10.35
CA TRP A 39 20.32 -4.58 11.16
C TRP A 39 21.50 -5.32 10.50
N ALA A 40 21.22 -6.38 9.73
CA ALA A 40 22.25 -7.20 9.10
C ALA A 40 22.76 -6.62 7.77
N ASP A 41 21.89 -6.03 6.97
CA ASP A 41 22.21 -5.57 5.61
C ASP A 41 22.87 -4.18 5.57
N GLY A 42 22.94 -3.48 6.70
CA GLY A 42 23.28 -2.05 6.73
C GLY A 42 22.11 -1.21 6.21
N TYR A 43 21.92 -0.04 6.80
CA TYR A 43 20.69 0.76 6.70
C TYR A 43 20.57 1.57 5.39
N VAL A 44 20.83 0.98 4.21
CA VAL A 44 20.98 1.77 2.97
C VAL A 44 20.19 1.18 1.79
N GLY A 45 19.30 2.00 1.21
CA GLY A 45 18.81 1.84 -0.17
C GLY A 45 17.47 1.10 -0.36
N PHE A 46 16.52 1.19 0.57
CA PHE A 46 15.17 0.65 0.35
C PHE A 46 14.12 1.78 0.21
N ASP A 47 12.92 1.41 -0.28
CA ASP A 47 11.85 2.36 -0.63
C ASP A 47 11.47 3.27 0.56
N PHE A 48 11.45 2.72 1.78
CA PHE A 48 11.12 3.50 2.97
C PHE A 48 12.09 4.65 3.22
N GLU A 49 13.39 4.45 3.03
CA GLU A 49 14.41 5.45 3.26
C GLU A 49 14.24 6.62 2.27
N ILE A 50 13.86 6.33 1.03
CA ILE A 50 13.50 7.35 0.03
C ILE A 50 12.27 8.15 0.51
N PHE A 51 11.24 7.47 1.02
CA PHE A 51 10.04 8.13 1.53
C PHE A 51 10.32 8.97 2.79
N TYR A 52 11.20 8.48 3.66
CA TYR A 52 11.61 9.14 4.89
C TYR A 52 12.43 10.41 4.59
N GLN A 53 13.35 10.33 3.63
CA GLN A 53 14.11 11.50 3.17
C GLN A 53 13.20 12.55 2.54
N ALA A 54 12.28 12.14 1.65
CA ALA A 54 11.28 13.05 1.09
C ALA A 54 10.43 13.76 2.17
N ALA A 55 10.11 13.06 3.25
CA ALA A 55 9.40 13.66 4.38
C ALA A 55 10.26 14.65 5.19
N LEU A 56 11.57 14.38 5.34
CA LEU A 56 12.53 15.32 5.94
C LEU A 56 12.67 16.58 5.08
N ASP A 57 12.82 16.43 3.78
CA ASP A 57 12.93 17.55 2.84
C ASP A 57 11.69 18.45 2.91
N LEU A 58 10.49 17.86 2.92
CA LEU A 58 9.24 18.59 3.12
C LEU A 58 9.15 19.30 4.47
N ARG A 59 9.72 18.73 5.53
CA ARG A 59 9.76 19.36 6.85
C ARG A 59 10.68 20.59 6.85
N GLU A 60 11.75 20.55 6.08
CA GLU A 60 12.70 21.65 5.90
C GLU A 60 12.23 22.70 4.88
N GLY A 61 11.07 22.50 4.25
CA GLY A 61 10.51 23.41 3.24
C GLY A 61 11.11 23.21 1.85
N LYS A 62 11.82 22.11 1.61
CA LYS A 62 12.35 21.69 0.31
C LYS A 62 11.32 20.85 -0.46
N SER A 63 11.50 20.75 -1.78
CA SER A 63 10.73 19.80 -2.59
C SER A 63 11.16 18.36 -2.22
N PRO A 64 10.22 17.40 -2.12
CA PRO A 64 10.55 15.98 -1.95
C PRO A 64 11.10 15.35 -3.23
N TYR A 65 11.06 16.10 -4.34
CA TYR A 65 11.54 15.68 -5.64
C TYR A 65 12.93 16.28 -5.84
N SER A 66 13.95 15.41 -5.95
CA SER A 66 15.34 15.84 -6.09
C SER A 66 15.68 16.21 -7.53
N ASP A 67 16.64 17.12 -7.72
CA ASP A 67 17.14 17.45 -9.06
C ASP A 67 17.84 16.26 -9.75
N THR A 68 18.26 15.27 -8.98
CA THR A 68 18.87 14.02 -9.49
C THR A 68 17.90 13.20 -10.35
N VAL A 69 16.59 13.37 -10.20
CA VAL A 69 15.56 12.79 -11.09
C VAL A 69 15.68 13.32 -12.52
N PHE A 70 16.11 14.57 -12.67
CA PHE A 70 16.14 15.28 -13.95
C PHE A 70 17.49 15.18 -14.66
N HIS A 71 18.58 14.98 -13.92
CA HIS A 71 19.92 15.12 -14.47
C HIS A 71 20.73 13.82 -14.56
N GLY A 72 20.29 12.72 -13.95
CA GLY A 72 20.98 11.42 -14.08
C GLY A 72 22.44 11.41 -13.64
N ASP A 73 22.89 12.47 -12.95
CA ASP A 73 24.30 12.72 -12.69
C ASP A 73 24.68 12.33 -11.26
N SER A 74 25.72 11.50 -11.23
CA SER A 74 26.48 10.95 -10.10
C SER A 74 25.77 9.93 -9.22
N PRO A 75 26.41 8.76 -8.96
CA PRO A 75 25.94 7.86 -7.92
C PRO A 75 25.88 8.63 -6.60
N PRO A 76 24.87 8.36 -5.75
CA PRO A 76 24.78 8.97 -4.44
C PRO A 76 26.12 8.81 -3.72
N SER A 77 26.55 9.85 -3.01
CA SER A 77 27.66 9.70 -2.07
C SER A 77 27.36 8.52 -1.12
N PRO A 78 28.36 7.83 -0.54
CA PRO A 78 28.10 6.65 0.29
C PRO A 78 27.13 6.89 1.48
N ASP A 79 26.92 8.16 1.83
CA ASP A 79 26.04 8.61 2.90
C ASP A 79 24.65 9.07 2.42
N GLU A 80 24.38 9.04 1.11
CA GLU A 80 23.16 9.57 0.48
C GLU A 80 22.22 8.43 0.06
N VAL A 81 20.92 8.60 0.30
CA VAL A 81 19.92 7.55 0.04
C VAL A 81 19.86 7.28 -1.47
N ALA A 82 20.24 6.07 -1.86
CA ALA A 82 20.14 5.65 -3.25
C ALA A 82 18.67 5.47 -3.66
N GLY A 83 18.17 6.36 -4.52
CA GLY A 83 16.88 6.22 -5.18
C GLY A 83 16.13 7.52 -5.40
N VAL A 84 15.06 7.45 -6.19
CA VAL A 84 14.22 8.60 -6.57
C VAL A 84 12.86 8.48 -5.90
N TYR A 85 12.38 9.57 -5.29
CA TYR A 85 11.03 9.64 -4.77
C TYR A 85 10.01 9.80 -5.91
N VAL A 86 9.22 8.75 -6.16
CA VAL A 86 8.28 8.67 -7.29
C VAL A 86 6.81 8.68 -6.87
N CYS A 87 6.50 8.97 -5.61
CA CYS A 87 5.13 8.99 -5.11
C CYS A 87 4.54 10.41 -5.10
N PRO A 88 3.21 10.57 -5.08
CA PRO A 88 2.62 11.89 -4.89
C PRO A 88 2.96 12.46 -3.50
N ALA A 89 3.19 13.78 -3.44
CA ALA A 89 3.69 14.48 -2.25
C ALA A 89 2.82 14.30 -0.99
N PHE A 90 1.54 13.98 -1.17
CA PHE A 90 0.65 13.65 -0.05
C PHE A 90 1.19 12.49 0.80
N PHE A 91 1.80 11.48 0.19
CA PHE A 91 2.37 10.37 0.94
C PHE A 91 3.55 10.80 1.82
N ALA A 92 4.51 11.55 1.27
CA ALA A 92 5.64 12.07 2.06
C ALA A 92 5.15 12.98 3.20
N ARG A 93 4.11 13.78 2.97
CA ARG A 93 3.49 14.62 4.00
C ARG A 93 2.94 13.81 5.18
N LEU A 94 2.32 12.65 4.92
CA LEU A 94 1.83 11.74 5.96
C LEU A 94 2.94 11.15 6.82
N LEU A 95 4.17 11.08 6.31
CA LEU A 95 5.33 10.54 7.02
C LEU A 95 6.06 11.60 7.85
N ILE A 96 5.75 12.89 7.73
CA ILE A 96 6.38 13.96 8.52
C ILE A 96 6.37 13.66 10.03
N PRO A 97 5.28 13.16 10.66
CA PRO A 97 5.30 12.84 12.08
C PRO A 97 6.37 11.80 12.47
N LEU A 98 6.77 10.91 11.55
CA LEU A 98 7.79 9.90 11.80
C LEU A 98 9.22 10.47 11.72
N THR A 99 9.41 11.65 11.12
CA THR A 99 10.74 12.29 10.97
C THR A 99 11.36 12.76 12.29
N GLY A 100 10.60 12.72 13.40
CA GLY A 100 11.11 12.95 14.74
C GLY A 100 11.84 11.73 15.34
N LEU A 101 11.77 10.57 14.68
CA LEU A 101 12.41 9.33 15.10
C LEU A 101 13.73 9.12 14.36
N THR A 102 14.54 8.16 14.78
CA THR A 102 15.64 7.68 13.92
C THR A 102 15.04 6.91 12.74
N PRO A 103 15.70 6.88 11.56
CA PRO A 103 15.18 6.18 10.39
C PRO A 103 14.72 4.74 10.69
N LEU A 104 15.52 3.99 11.47
CA LEU A 104 15.19 2.63 11.92
C LEU A 104 13.89 2.57 12.71
N LEU A 105 13.73 3.46 13.70
CA LEU A 105 12.51 3.50 14.51
C LEU A 105 11.30 3.94 13.68
N ALA A 106 11.48 4.90 12.76
CA ALA A 106 10.44 5.34 11.85
C ALA A 106 9.95 4.18 10.95
N LYS A 107 10.88 3.39 10.41
CA LYS A 107 10.56 2.21 9.59
C LYS A 107 9.81 1.16 10.40
N LEU A 108 10.28 0.87 11.61
CA LEU A 108 9.61 -0.07 12.51
C LEU A 108 8.19 0.36 12.83
N VAL A 109 7.97 1.64 13.15
CA VAL A 109 6.63 2.19 13.39
C VAL A 109 5.77 2.10 12.13
N PHE A 110 6.30 2.48 10.97
CA PHE A 110 5.58 2.40 9.70
C PHE A 110 5.15 0.98 9.34
N VAL A 111 6.07 0.01 9.46
CA VAL A 111 5.80 -1.41 9.24
C VAL A 111 4.78 -1.90 10.26
N ALA A 112 4.94 -1.60 11.55
CA ALA A 112 4.00 -2.01 12.58
C ALA A 112 2.58 -1.46 12.35
N LEU A 113 2.46 -0.19 11.91
CA LEU A 113 1.19 0.44 11.59
C LEU A 113 0.52 -0.22 10.40
N THR A 114 1.22 -0.37 9.28
CA THR A 114 0.68 -1.03 8.07
C THR A 114 0.26 -2.46 8.36
N TYR A 115 1.07 -3.18 9.12
CA TYR A 115 0.79 -4.54 9.56
C TYR A 115 -0.44 -4.62 10.48
N GLY A 116 -0.52 -3.73 11.47
CA GLY A 116 -1.66 -3.64 12.39
C GLY A 116 -2.97 -3.38 11.65
N VAL A 117 -2.94 -2.55 10.60
CA VAL A 117 -4.13 -2.30 9.77
C VAL A 117 -4.51 -3.55 8.96
N VAL A 118 -3.55 -4.25 8.35
CA VAL A 118 -3.84 -5.52 7.64
C VAL A 118 -4.44 -6.55 8.61
N LEU A 119 -3.88 -6.69 9.81
CA LEU A 119 -4.44 -7.58 10.84
C LEU A 119 -5.86 -7.17 11.25
N GLY A 120 -6.12 -5.86 11.45
CA GLY A 120 -7.46 -5.35 11.76
C GLY A 120 -8.47 -5.53 10.62
N LEU A 121 -7.98 -5.56 9.37
CA LEU A 121 -8.79 -5.83 8.18
C LEU A 121 -9.08 -7.31 7.96
N LEU A 122 -8.27 -8.20 8.53
CA LEU A 122 -8.53 -9.64 8.55
C LEU A 122 -9.24 -10.08 9.83
N ALA A 123 -9.22 -9.25 10.87
CA ALA A 123 -9.98 -9.49 12.08
C ALA A 123 -11.49 -9.60 11.76
N PRO A 124 -12.19 -10.58 12.35
CA PRO A 124 -13.63 -10.72 12.18
C PRO A 124 -14.33 -9.43 12.61
N SER A 125 -15.43 -9.09 11.95
CA SER A 125 -16.23 -7.97 12.44
C SER A 125 -16.71 -8.26 13.87
N PRO A 126 -16.84 -7.27 14.76
CA PRO A 126 -17.34 -7.50 16.12
C PRO A 126 -18.70 -8.20 16.12
N GLN A 127 -19.52 -7.91 15.11
CA GLN A 127 -20.83 -8.52 14.92
C GLN A 127 -20.71 -10.00 14.53
N SER A 128 -19.78 -10.35 13.63
CA SER A 128 -19.46 -11.74 13.30
C SER A 128 -18.83 -12.49 14.48
N ALA A 129 -18.05 -11.80 15.32
CA ALA A 129 -17.49 -12.40 16.53
C ALA A 129 -18.59 -12.71 17.56
N LEU A 130 -19.56 -11.81 17.75
CA LEU A 130 -20.71 -12.00 18.64
C LEU A 130 -21.68 -13.09 18.14
N GLU A 131 -21.96 -13.11 16.83
CA GLU A 131 -22.77 -14.17 16.21
C GLU A 131 -22.04 -15.53 16.24
N GLY A 132 -20.71 -15.50 16.09
CA GLY A 132 -19.83 -16.67 16.16
C GLY A 132 -19.64 -17.25 17.55
N MET A 133 -19.91 -16.49 18.63
CA MET A 133 -19.86 -16.99 20.02
C MET A 133 -20.86 -18.12 20.31
N GLY A 134 -21.89 -18.28 19.48
CA GLY A 134 -22.81 -19.43 19.54
C GLY A 134 -22.37 -20.63 18.69
N SER A 135 -21.36 -20.46 17.82
CA SER A 135 -20.85 -21.51 16.94
C SER A 135 -19.66 -22.23 17.59
N LYS A 136 -19.58 -23.56 17.41
CA LYS A 136 -18.41 -24.36 17.84
C LYS A 136 -17.20 -24.18 16.91
N GLU A 137 -17.25 -23.21 16.00
CA GLU A 137 -16.18 -22.93 15.04
C GLU A 137 -15.08 -22.12 15.74
N PRO A 138 -13.80 -22.51 15.62
CA PRO A 138 -12.72 -21.73 16.16
C PRO A 138 -12.56 -20.45 15.34
N PHE A 139 -12.94 -19.30 15.94
CA PHE A 139 -12.95 -17.98 15.30
C PHE A 139 -11.60 -17.57 14.67
N TRP A 140 -10.50 -18.22 15.09
CA TRP A 140 -9.15 -17.92 14.67
C TRP A 140 -8.77 -18.57 13.33
N LEU A 141 -9.38 -19.69 12.93
CA LEU A 141 -9.04 -20.40 11.69
C LEU A 141 -9.29 -19.62 10.38
N PRO A 142 -10.44 -18.97 10.16
CA PRO A 142 -10.67 -18.19 8.94
C PRO A 142 -9.76 -16.94 8.85
N VAL A 143 -9.09 -16.56 9.95
CA VAL A 143 -8.18 -15.42 10.01
C VAL A 143 -6.74 -15.90 9.81
N PHE A 144 -6.31 -16.91 10.56
CA PHE A 144 -4.93 -17.38 10.56
C PHE A 144 -4.51 -18.10 9.29
N ILE A 145 -5.41 -18.84 8.63
CA ILE A 145 -5.06 -19.53 7.38
C ILE A 145 -4.73 -18.52 6.27
N PRO A 146 -5.59 -17.53 5.94
CA PRO A 146 -5.23 -16.49 4.98
C PRO A 146 -3.99 -15.72 5.37
N LEU A 147 -3.80 -15.42 6.66
CA LEU A 147 -2.58 -14.77 7.15
C LEU A 147 -1.33 -15.60 6.83
N CYS A 148 -1.33 -16.90 7.07
CA CYS A 148 -0.19 -17.75 6.77
C CYS A 148 0.14 -17.76 5.27
N PHE A 149 -0.88 -17.78 4.40
CA PHE A 149 -0.69 -17.68 2.95
C PHE A 149 -0.16 -16.31 2.53
N LEU A 150 -0.73 -15.23 3.05
CA LEU A 150 -0.32 -13.87 2.76
C LEU A 150 1.14 -13.64 3.19
N PHE A 151 1.50 -14.10 4.38
CA PHE A 151 2.84 -13.95 4.95
C PHE A 151 3.90 -14.88 4.37
N SER A 152 3.48 -15.89 3.64
CA SER A 152 4.37 -16.73 2.82
C SER A 152 4.48 -16.21 1.38
N TRP A 153 3.72 -15.19 1.01
CA TRP A 153 3.70 -14.65 -0.34
C TRP A 153 4.87 -13.69 -0.57
N GLY A 154 5.76 -14.04 -1.50
CA GLY A 154 6.97 -13.27 -1.83
C GLY A 154 6.77 -11.76 -1.99
N PRO A 155 5.76 -11.29 -2.75
CA PRO A 155 5.48 -9.86 -2.90
C PRO A 155 5.18 -9.14 -1.59
N LEU A 156 4.51 -9.78 -0.63
CA LEU A 156 4.28 -9.17 0.68
C LEU A 156 5.58 -9.06 1.48
N ILE A 157 6.40 -10.11 1.43
CA ILE A 157 7.70 -10.14 2.09
C ILE A 157 8.59 -9.02 1.55
N GLU A 158 8.64 -8.84 0.24
CA GLU A 158 9.36 -7.74 -0.40
C GLU A 158 8.78 -6.40 0.04
N ASN A 159 7.46 -6.25 0.06
CA ASN A 159 6.82 -5.03 0.53
C ASN A 159 7.28 -4.62 1.94
N LEU A 160 7.36 -5.59 2.86
CA LEU A 160 7.81 -5.38 4.24
C LEU A 160 9.31 -5.09 4.31
N ARG A 161 10.11 -5.84 3.54
CA ARG A 161 11.57 -5.65 3.48
C ARG A 161 11.94 -4.25 2.98
N PHE A 162 11.29 -3.83 1.90
CA PHE A 162 11.52 -2.53 1.27
C PHE A 162 10.79 -1.39 2.01
N GLY A 163 9.79 -1.70 2.84
CA GLY A 163 8.96 -0.71 3.53
C GLY A 163 8.08 0.10 2.55
N GLN A 164 7.52 -0.59 1.58
CA GLN A 164 6.70 -0.03 0.50
C GLN A 164 5.33 0.47 0.99
N SER A 165 4.74 1.39 0.21
CA SER A 165 3.43 1.98 0.49
C SER A 165 2.24 1.09 0.11
N ASN A 166 2.44 -0.01 -0.63
CA ASN A 166 1.32 -0.80 -1.19
C ASN A 166 0.36 -1.31 -0.11
N LEU A 167 0.89 -1.71 1.06
CA LEU A 167 0.04 -2.17 2.17
C LEU A 167 -0.82 -1.06 2.77
N LEU A 168 -0.30 0.18 2.81
CA LEU A 168 -1.07 1.33 3.26
C LEU A 168 -2.20 1.66 2.26
N THR A 169 -1.90 1.63 0.97
CA THR A 169 -2.89 1.84 -0.09
C THR A 169 -3.96 0.74 -0.08
N LEU A 170 -3.55 -0.52 0.03
CA LEU A 170 -4.45 -1.67 0.15
C LEU A 170 -5.32 -1.54 1.41
N ALA A 171 -4.74 -1.11 2.52
CA ALA A 171 -5.46 -0.88 3.75
C ALA A 171 -6.59 0.15 3.57
N LEU A 172 -6.29 1.32 3.00
CA LEU A 172 -7.31 2.33 2.72
C LEU A 172 -8.39 1.81 1.76
N PHE A 173 -8.00 1.05 0.74
CA PHE A 173 -8.93 0.42 -0.18
C PHE A 173 -9.88 -0.57 0.53
N CYS A 174 -9.36 -1.43 1.39
CA CYS A 174 -10.16 -2.36 2.19
C CYS A 174 -11.06 -1.65 3.20
N ILE A 175 -10.60 -0.55 3.80
CA ILE A 175 -11.44 0.28 4.68
C ILE A 175 -12.56 0.92 3.85
N ALA A 176 -12.27 1.47 2.67
CA ALA A 176 -13.27 2.04 1.76
C ALA A 176 -14.32 1.00 1.37
N TRP A 177 -13.89 -0.22 1.05
CA TRP A 177 -14.78 -1.36 0.79
C TRP A 177 -15.65 -1.71 2.01
N ARG A 178 -15.07 -1.81 3.21
CA ARG A 178 -15.85 -2.08 4.44
C ARG A 178 -16.87 -0.96 4.73
N VAL A 179 -16.48 0.29 4.51
CA VAL A 179 -17.38 1.45 4.66
C VAL A 179 -18.52 1.36 3.66
N SER A 180 -18.27 1.03 2.39
CA SER A 180 -19.33 0.91 1.37
C SER A 180 -20.34 -0.19 1.68
N GLN A 181 -19.90 -1.25 2.36
CA GLN A 181 -20.76 -2.35 2.82
C GLN A 181 -21.47 -2.08 4.16
N SER A 182 -21.12 -0.99 4.86
CA SER A 182 -21.70 -0.68 6.17
C SER A 182 -23.20 -0.43 6.06
N LYS A 183 -23.97 -1.10 6.91
CA LYS A 183 -25.42 -0.90 7.08
C LYS A 183 -25.76 0.23 8.08
N SER A 184 -24.78 0.64 8.89
CA SER A 184 -24.96 1.69 9.91
C SER A 184 -25.02 3.10 9.29
N LEU A 185 -24.45 3.27 8.10
CA LEU A 185 -24.38 4.55 7.40
C LEU A 185 -25.47 4.64 6.33
N ALA A 186 -26.02 5.84 6.13
CA ALA A 186 -26.93 6.10 5.02
C ALA A 186 -26.27 5.82 3.66
N PRO A 187 -27.00 5.36 2.62
CA PRO A 187 -26.44 4.97 1.34
C PRO A 187 -25.56 6.03 0.67
N ARG A 188 -25.94 7.31 0.77
CA ARG A 188 -25.16 8.43 0.23
C ARG A 188 -23.87 8.66 1.01
N SER A 189 -23.96 8.64 2.34
CA SER A 189 -22.83 8.87 3.24
C SER A 189 -21.77 7.78 3.12
N ARG A 190 -22.17 6.51 3.02
CA ARG A 190 -21.22 5.40 2.82
C ARG A 190 -20.52 5.46 1.47
N GLY A 191 -21.25 5.81 0.40
CA GLY A 191 -20.67 5.98 -0.93
C GLY A 191 -19.64 7.11 -0.93
N LEU A 192 -20.02 8.28 -0.38
CA LEU A 192 -19.14 9.44 -0.29
C LEU A 192 -17.90 9.16 0.56
N LEU A 193 -18.04 8.58 1.75
CA LEU A 193 -16.91 8.28 2.63
C LEU A 193 -15.97 7.22 2.02
N ALA A 194 -16.52 6.16 1.40
CA ALA A 194 -15.71 5.18 0.67
C ALA A 194 -14.95 5.84 -0.47
N GLY A 195 -15.60 6.73 -1.23
CA GLY A 195 -14.96 7.53 -2.27
C GLY A 195 -13.83 8.39 -1.74
N VAL A 196 -14.02 9.11 -0.62
CA VAL A 196 -12.98 9.95 -0.01
C VAL A 196 -11.74 9.13 0.31
N LEU A 197 -11.92 7.96 0.93
CA LEU A 197 -10.82 7.05 1.24
C LEU A 197 -10.10 6.56 -0.02
N LEU A 198 -10.83 6.24 -1.08
CA LEU A 198 -10.25 5.86 -2.38
C LEU A 198 -9.46 7.02 -3.00
N GLY A 199 -9.99 8.24 -2.98
CA GLY A 199 -9.30 9.43 -3.50
C GLY A 199 -8.01 9.74 -2.75
N MET A 200 -8.01 9.60 -1.42
CA MET A 200 -6.80 9.73 -0.61
C MET A 200 -5.81 8.60 -0.88
N ALA A 201 -6.28 7.35 -1.04
CA ALA A 201 -5.42 6.22 -1.41
C ALA A 201 -4.75 6.43 -2.77
N SER A 202 -5.48 6.98 -3.74
CA SER A 202 -4.94 7.35 -5.06
C SER A 202 -3.85 8.42 -4.99
N MET A 203 -3.88 9.27 -3.97
CA MET A 203 -2.83 10.27 -3.72
C MET A 203 -1.68 9.74 -2.87
N ILE A 204 -1.76 8.49 -2.38
CA ILE A 204 -0.60 7.78 -1.84
C ILE A 204 0.11 7.00 -2.96
N LYS A 205 -0.68 6.35 -3.80
CA LYS A 205 -0.22 5.50 -4.89
C LYS A 205 -1.24 5.60 -6.01
N LEU A 206 -0.87 5.76 -7.28
CA LEU A 206 -1.84 6.10 -8.34
C LEU A 206 -2.76 4.93 -8.73
N THR A 207 -2.35 3.69 -8.44
CA THR A 207 -3.06 2.45 -8.81
C THR A 207 -4.58 2.45 -8.50
N PRO A 208 -5.09 2.95 -7.35
CA PRO A 208 -6.52 2.95 -7.04
C PRO A 208 -7.36 3.79 -8.01
N PHE A 209 -6.79 4.72 -8.78
CA PHE A 209 -7.54 5.43 -9.83
C PHE A 209 -8.08 4.50 -10.92
N LEU A 210 -7.51 3.29 -11.07
CA LEU A 210 -8.01 2.29 -12.01
C LEU A 210 -9.44 1.81 -11.68
N ILE A 211 -9.97 2.09 -10.47
CA ILE A 211 -11.36 1.79 -10.13
C ILE A 211 -12.35 2.83 -10.67
N LEU A 212 -11.90 4.01 -11.10
CA LEU A 212 -12.81 5.09 -11.53
C LEU A 212 -13.69 4.69 -12.72
N PRO A 213 -13.18 4.05 -13.79
CA PRO A 213 -14.03 3.59 -14.88
C PRO A 213 -15.13 2.64 -14.40
N PHE A 214 -14.80 1.75 -13.47
CA PHE A 214 -15.78 0.86 -12.85
C PHE A 214 -16.87 1.65 -12.11
N LEU A 215 -16.51 2.63 -11.27
CA LEU A 215 -17.48 3.47 -10.56
C LEU A 215 -18.38 4.28 -11.51
N VAL A 216 -17.84 4.77 -12.64
CA VAL A 216 -18.61 5.47 -13.68
C VAL A 216 -19.62 4.53 -14.33
N ILE A 217 -19.19 3.34 -14.75
CA ILE A 217 -20.06 2.34 -15.39
C ILE A 217 -21.13 1.83 -14.41
N SER A 218 -20.77 1.67 -13.13
CA SER A 218 -21.70 1.27 -12.07
C SER A 218 -22.62 2.40 -11.59
N LEU A 219 -22.49 3.62 -12.15
CA LEU A 219 -23.31 4.79 -11.79
C LEU A 219 -23.21 5.17 -10.30
N GLU A 220 -22.06 4.91 -9.68
CA GLU A 220 -21.80 5.16 -8.26
C GLU A 220 -21.39 6.61 -8.02
N TRP A 221 -22.29 7.55 -8.33
CA TRP A 221 -22.00 9.00 -8.34
C TRP A 221 -21.53 9.56 -7.01
N PHE A 222 -22.06 9.05 -5.88
CA PHE A 222 -21.61 9.50 -4.56
C PHE A 222 -20.19 9.03 -4.24
N ALA A 223 -19.80 7.84 -4.70
CA ALA A 223 -18.43 7.37 -4.57
C ALA A 223 -17.49 8.22 -5.44
N LEU A 224 -17.86 8.52 -6.69
CA LEU A 224 -17.09 9.42 -7.55
C LEU A 224 -16.92 10.81 -6.94
N ALA A 225 -18.00 11.40 -6.40
CA ALA A 225 -17.93 12.67 -5.69
C ALA A 225 -17.00 12.57 -4.47
N GLY A 226 -17.08 11.47 -3.73
CA GLY A 226 -16.15 11.17 -2.63
C GLY A 226 -14.70 11.13 -3.10
N VAL A 227 -14.39 10.45 -4.20
CA VAL A 227 -13.02 10.41 -4.76
C VAL A 227 -12.52 11.81 -5.05
N ALA A 228 -13.33 12.63 -5.73
CA ALA A 228 -12.97 14.02 -6.02
C ALA A 228 -12.66 14.79 -4.73
N ILE A 229 -13.49 14.66 -3.69
CA ILE A 229 -13.25 15.28 -2.38
C ILE A 229 -11.96 14.76 -1.75
N GLY A 230 -11.71 13.46 -1.77
CA GLY A 230 -10.50 12.85 -1.20
C GLY A 230 -9.22 13.33 -1.88
N VAL A 231 -9.24 13.44 -3.22
CA VAL A 231 -8.13 14.00 -3.99
C VAL A 231 -7.93 15.47 -3.63
N ILE A 232 -8.98 16.29 -3.62
CA ILE A 232 -8.89 17.71 -3.25
C ILE A 232 -8.30 17.87 -1.85
N LEU A 233 -8.76 17.09 -0.86
CA LEU A 233 -8.22 17.11 0.50
C LEU A 233 -6.72 16.75 0.53
N ALA A 234 -6.32 15.70 -0.18
CA ALA A 234 -4.92 15.30 -0.27
C ALA A 234 -4.04 16.37 -0.95
N VAL A 235 -4.55 17.04 -1.98
CA VAL A 235 -3.87 18.16 -2.65
C VAL A 235 -3.75 19.37 -1.73
N LEU A 236 -4.80 19.70 -0.97
CA LEU A 236 -4.76 20.78 0.01
C LEU A 236 -3.75 20.52 1.13
N LEU A 237 -3.66 19.27 1.59
CA LEU A 237 -2.73 18.87 2.65
C LEU A 237 -1.27 18.81 2.19
N SER A 238 -1.03 18.40 0.94
CA SER A 238 0.30 18.29 0.36
C SER A 238 0.81 19.60 -0.24
N GLY A 239 -0.08 20.47 -0.71
CA GLY A 239 0.25 21.69 -1.42
C GLY A 239 0.08 21.53 -2.93
N TRP A 240 -0.61 22.50 -3.55
CA TRP A 240 -0.88 22.51 -4.99
C TRP A 240 0.40 22.46 -5.83
N HIS A 241 1.43 23.23 -5.45
CA HIS A 241 2.67 23.32 -6.20
C HIS A 241 3.37 21.96 -6.33
N LEU A 242 3.49 21.23 -5.22
CA LEU A 242 4.12 19.90 -5.19
C LEU A 242 3.29 18.85 -5.94
N THR A 243 1.97 18.93 -5.85
CA THR A 243 1.08 18.08 -6.64
C THR A 243 1.27 18.34 -8.14
N TRP A 244 1.34 19.62 -8.53
CA TRP A 244 1.54 20.02 -9.92
C TRP A 244 2.90 19.56 -10.45
N GLU A 245 3.97 19.75 -9.68
CA GLU A 245 5.32 19.28 -9.97
C GLU A 245 5.35 17.76 -10.17
N PHE A 246 4.70 17.00 -9.28
CA PHE A 246 4.55 15.55 -9.43
C PHE A 246 3.95 15.15 -10.77
N PHE A 247 2.79 15.71 -11.12
CA PHE A 247 2.10 15.33 -12.35
C PHE A 247 2.83 15.82 -13.61
N THR A 248 3.48 16.97 -13.58
CA THR A 248 4.08 17.57 -14.78
C THR A 248 5.53 17.17 -15.02
N GLN A 249 6.28 16.87 -13.96
CA GLN A 249 7.72 16.65 -14.05
C GLN A 249 8.10 15.22 -13.68
N ILE A 250 7.53 14.67 -12.61
CA ILE A 250 7.96 13.36 -12.08
C ILE A 250 7.25 12.21 -12.78
N LEU A 251 5.93 12.23 -12.86
CA LEU A 251 5.12 11.17 -13.45
C LEU A 251 5.54 10.82 -14.90
N PRO A 252 5.85 11.80 -15.77
CA PRO A 252 6.36 11.49 -17.11
C PRO A 252 7.73 10.79 -17.09
N VAL A 253 8.63 11.18 -16.19
CA VAL A 253 9.99 10.61 -16.10
C VAL A 253 9.96 9.18 -15.54
N VAL A 254 9.09 8.89 -14.58
CA VAL A 254 8.93 7.53 -14.03
C VAL A 254 8.60 6.52 -15.12
N SER A 255 7.75 6.90 -16.09
CA SER A 255 7.41 6.04 -17.22
C SER A 255 8.62 5.68 -18.11
N THR A 256 9.67 6.51 -18.09
CA THR A 256 10.90 6.33 -18.87
C THR A 256 12.01 5.61 -18.11
N LEU A 257 12.08 5.76 -16.78
CA LEU A 257 13.10 5.10 -15.95
C LEU A 257 12.90 3.58 -15.86
N GLU A 258 11.64 3.12 -15.84
CA GLU A 258 11.36 1.69 -15.79
C GLU A 258 11.49 0.97 -17.15
N SER A 259 11.22 1.66 -18.26
CA SER A 259 11.40 1.08 -19.60
C SER A 259 12.87 0.73 -19.89
N SER A 260 13.81 1.49 -19.31
CA SER A 260 15.25 1.24 -19.44
C SER A 260 15.79 0.11 -18.55
N SER A 261 15.10 -0.26 -17.46
CA SER A 261 15.65 -1.19 -16.45
C SER A 261 15.17 -2.64 -16.59
N ARG A 262 14.01 -2.90 -17.22
CA ARG A 262 13.41 -4.26 -17.27
C ARG A 262 13.28 -4.91 -18.64
N GLY A 263 13.61 -4.25 -19.74
CA GLY A 263 13.71 -4.86 -21.09
C GLY A 263 12.45 -5.54 -21.65
N ILE A 264 11.35 -5.56 -20.89
CA ILE A 264 10.04 -6.10 -21.28
C ILE A 264 9.00 -5.12 -20.74
N ASP A 265 8.50 -4.27 -21.63
CA ASP A 265 7.51 -3.26 -21.34
C ASP A 265 6.16 -3.64 -21.98
N LEU A 266 5.06 -3.54 -21.24
CA LEU A 266 3.71 -3.65 -21.77
C LEU A 266 3.45 -2.62 -22.86
N GLY A 267 4.05 -1.43 -22.78
CA GLY A 267 4.11 -0.43 -23.85
C GLY A 267 4.78 -0.98 -25.09
N SER A 268 5.99 -1.56 -25.01
CA SER A 268 6.63 -2.23 -26.16
C SER A 268 5.85 -3.43 -26.72
N ILE A 269 5.10 -4.15 -25.89
CA ILE A 269 4.21 -5.25 -26.32
C ILE A 269 2.98 -4.69 -27.03
N LEU A 270 2.39 -3.62 -26.51
CA LEU A 270 1.23 -2.94 -27.07
C LEU A 270 1.58 -2.17 -28.34
N GLU A 271 2.71 -1.49 -28.41
CA GLU A 271 3.23 -0.83 -29.62
C GLU A 271 3.57 -1.84 -30.73
N ARG A 272 4.06 -3.04 -30.36
CA ARG A 272 4.22 -4.14 -31.32
C ARG A 272 2.89 -4.71 -31.83
N ARG A 273 1.82 -4.63 -31.03
CA ARG A 273 0.52 -5.24 -31.35
C ARG A 273 -0.48 -4.24 -31.94
N PHE A 274 -0.33 -2.96 -31.61
CA PHE A 274 -1.19 -1.84 -31.97
C PHE A 274 -0.30 -0.62 -32.23
N PRO A 275 -0.19 -0.11 -33.47
CA PRO A 275 0.62 1.05 -33.80
C PRO A 275 -0.11 2.34 -33.38
N VAL A 276 -0.35 2.48 -32.09
CA VAL A 276 -0.94 3.68 -31.48
C VAL A 276 0.06 4.10 -30.39
N PRO A 277 0.58 5.34 -30.42
CA PRO A 277 1.47 5.82 -29.38
C PRO A 277 0.73 5.78 -28.03
N VAL A 278 1.08 4.83 -27.18
CA VAL A 278 0.54 4.76 -25.82
C VAL A 278 1.25 5.87 -25.05
N SER A 279 0.54 6.95 -24.76
CA SER A 279 1.11 8.07 -24.00
C SER A 279 1.70 7.56 -22.68
N GLY A 280 2.93 7.95 -22.32
CA GLY A 280 3.66 7.46 -21.14
C GLY A 280 2.89 7.52 -19.81
N TRP A 281 1.85 8.36 -19.74
CA TRP A 281 0.84 8.42 -18.67
C TRP A 281 0.14 7.10 -18.35
N LEU A 282 -0.22 6.31 -19.37
CA LEU A 282 -0.91 5.03 -19.16
C LEU A 282 0.03 3.96 -18.63
N VAL A 283 1.29 3.98 -19.08
CA VAL A 283 2.34 3.09 -18.60
C VAL A 283 2.63 3.43 -17.13
N GLY A 284 2.90 4.70 -16.80
CA GLY A 284 3.18 5.13 -15.42
C GLY A 284 2.11 4.76 -14.39
N LEU A 285 0.84 4.70 -14.78
CA LEU A 285 -0.29 4.31 -13.91
C LEU A 285 -0.29 2.84 -13.45
N PHE A 286 0.33 1.93 -14.22
CA PHE A 286 0.41 0.50 -13.86
C PHE A 286 1.64 0.16 -13.02
N TYR A 287 2.66 0.99 -13.08
CA TYR A 287 3.94 0.80 -12.39
C TYR A 287 4.01 1.57 -11.06
N LEU A 288 3.25 2.67 -10.94
CA LEU A 288 2.99 3.41 -9.70
C LEU A 288 1.77 2.91 -8.94
#